data_AF-A0A537L4R2-F1
#
_entry.id   AF-A0A537L4R2-F1
#
_cell.length_a   1.000
_cell.length_b   1.000
_cell.length_c   1.000
_cell.angle_alpha   90.00
_cell.angle_beta   90.00
_cell.angle_gamma   90.00
#
_symmetry.space_group_name_H-M   'P 1'
#
loop_
_entity.id
_entity.type
_entity.pdbx_description
1 polymer ?
#
loop_
_entity_poly.entity_id
_entity_poly.type
_entity_poly.pdbx_seq_one_letter_code
_entity_poly.pdbx_strand_id
1 'polypeptide(L)'
;MKLKSVLIWLVCLAVAWSAMTFTARGQAYTRLTVISLPNVPPAKGNFSYDIGWVDPGPHRYYLADRTNKGIDTIDTTTNNYLKTLAAGQF
;
A
#
# COMPACT_ATOMS: atom_id res chain seq x y z
N MET A 1 -22.39 52.54 -5.24
CA MET A 1 -22.99 51.33 -4.61
C MET A 1 -23.04 51.54 -3.09
N LYS A 2 -24.15 51.25 -2.41
CA LYS A 2 -24.28 51.50 -0.96
C LYS A 2 -23.41 50.50 -0.18
N LEU A 3 -22.68 50.96 0.86
CA LEU A 3 -21.77 50.14 1.69
C LEU A 3 -22.41 48.82 2.20
N LYS A 4 -23.72 48.85 2.47
CA LYS A 4 -24.51 47.67 2.87
C LYS A 4 -24.52 46.58 1.80
N SER A 5 -24.59 46.95 0.52
CA SER A 5 -24.56 46.00 -0.59
C SER A 5 -23.20 45.31 -0.70
N VAL A 6 -22.09 46.04 -0.45
CA VAL A 6 -20.73 45.47 -0.48
C VAL A 6 -20.54 44.47 0.66
N LEU A 7 -21.03 44.78 1.85
CA LEU A 7 -20.93 43.89 3.01
C LEU A 7 -21.68 42.57 2.80
N ILE A 8 -22.86 42.63 2.17
CA ILE A 8 -23.65 41.43 1.81
C ILE A 8 -22.89 40.55 0.82
N TRP A 9 -22.29 41.13 -0.22
CA TRP A 9 -21.50 40.38 -1.20
C TRP A 9 -20.30 39.68 -0.56
N LEU A 10 -19.60 40.34 0.37
CA LEU A 10 -18.45 39.75 1.07
C LEU A 10 -18.86 38.58 1.98
N VAL A 11 -19.99 38.69 2.68
CA VAL A 11 -20.53 37.60 3.50
C VAL A 11 -20.94 36.41 2.62
N CYS A 12 -21.61 36.66 1.49
CA CYS A 12 -21.95 35.59 0.55
C CYS A 12 -20.71 34.89 0.00
N LEU A 13 -19.64 35.63 -0.29
CA LEU A 13 -18.39 35.06 -0.77
C LEU A 13 -17.69 34.20 0.29
N ALA A 14 -17.65 34.66 1.54
CA ALA A 14 -17.09 33.91 2.66
C ALA A 14 -17.85 32.61 2.93
N VAL A 15 -19.19 32.65 2.87
CA VAL A 15 -20.04 31.46 3.00
C VAL A 15 -19.81 30.48 1.84
N ALA A 16 -19.72 30.97 0.60
CA ALA A 16 -19.43 30.13 -0.56
C ALA A 16 -18.04 29.46 -0.46
N TRP A 17 -17.03 30.16 0.07
CA TRP A 17 -15.70 29.58 0.29
C TRP A 17 -15.69 28.52 1.39
N SER A 18 -16.49 28.71 2.44
CA SER A 18 -16.60 27.76 3.55
C SER A 18 -17.25 26.42 3.18
N ALA A 19 -17.93 26.35 2.04
CA ALA A 19 -18.55 25.13 1.51
C ALA A 19 -17.63 24.33 0.58
N MET A 20 -16.38 24.76 0.34
CA MET A 20 -15.43 24.00 -0.46
C MET A 20 -15.00 22.73 0.26
N THR A 21 -15.42 21.59 -0.25
CA THR A 21 -14.96 20.28 0.21
C THR A 21 -13.61 19.96 -0.44
N PHE A 22 -12.57 19.80 0.38
CA PHE A 22 -11.30 19.26 -0.08
C PHE A 22 -11.39 17.73 -0.13
N THR A 23 -11.42 17.17 -1.33
CA THR A 23 -11.23 15.72 -1.47
C THR A 23 -9.75 15.44 -1.27
N ALA A 24 -9.39 14.78 -0.16
CA ALA A 24 -8.06 14.23 0.02
C ALA A 24 -7.78 13.23 -1.12
N ARG A 25 -6.87 13.57 -2.03
CA ARG A 25 -6.43 12.63 -3.06
C ARG A 25 -5.46 11.65 -2.38
N GLY A 26 -5.95 10.46 -2.06
CA GLY A 26 -5.07 9.35 -1.69
C GLY A 26 -4.13 9.00 -2.84
N GLN A 27 -2.94 8.50 -2.51
CA GLN A 27 -2.04 7.94 -3.51
C GLN A 27 -2.75 6.78 -4.22
N ALA A 28 -2.95 6.90 -5.53
CA ALA A 28 -3.47 5.80 -6.34
C ALA A 28 -2.33 4.80 -6.58
N TYR A 29 -2.51 3.57 -6.14
CA TYR A 29 -1.57 2.47 -6.40
C TYR A 29 -2.09 1.62 -7.55
N THR A 30 -1.19 1.21 -8.45
CA THR A 30 -1.50 0.24 -9.51
C THR A 30 -0.67 -1.02 -9.28
N ARG A 31 -1.30 -2.19 -9.38
CA ARG A 31 -0.60 -3.46 -9.27
C ARG A 31 0.32 -3.64 -10.48
N LEU A 32 1.63 -3.70 -10.24
CA LEU A 32 2.62 -3.92 -11.29
C LEU A 32 2.72 -5.38 -11.71
N THR A 33 2.71 -6.29 -10.74
CA THR A 33 2.89 -7.73 -10.97
C THR A 33 2.30 -8.56 -9.82
N VAL A 34 2.21 -9.87 -10.04
CA VAL A 34 1.90 -10.89 -9.02
C VAL A 34 3.07 -11.86 -9.00
N ILE A 35 3.70 -12.01 -7.84
CA ILE A 35 4.84 -12.91 -7.65
C ILE A 35 4.31 -14.23 -7.08
N SER A 36 4.53 -15.32 -7.82
CA SER A 36 4.20 -16.66 -7.34
C SER A 36 5.30 -17.19 -6.42
N LEU A 37 4.90 -17.77 -5.29
CA LEU A 37 5.78 -18.40 -4.33
C LEU A 37 5.62 -19.94 -4.40
N PRO A 38 6.69 -20.72 -4.16
CA PRO A 38 6.58 -22.17 -4.11
C PRO A 38 5.75 -22.59 -2.88
N ASN A 39 4.89 -23.59 -3.06
CA ASN A 39 4.01 -24.12 -2.01
C ASN A 39 3.04 -23.10 -1.40
N VAL A 40 2.76 -21.98 -2.08
CA VAL A 40 1.59 -21.15 -1.85
C VAL A 40 0.49 -21.68 -2.76
N PRO A 41 -0.39 -22.56 -2.28
CA PRO A 41 -1.34 -23.19 -3.16
C PRO A 41 -2.69 -22.43 -3.03
N PRO A 42 -3.76 -22.98 -3.59
CA PRO A 42 -4.61 -23.62 -2.62
C PRO A 42 -4.40 -25.11 -2.73
N ALA A 43 -3.99 -25.70 -1.62
CA ALA A 43 -4.35 -27.07 -1.32
C ALA A 43 -5.22 -27.06 -0.06
N LYS A 44 -4.93 -26.16 0.91
CA LYS A 44 -5.88 -25.66 1.91
C LYS A 44 -5.51 -24.24 2.36
N GLY A 45 -6.22 -23.22 1.87
CA GLY A 45 -6.20 -21.86 2.46
C GLY A 45 -5.64 -20.75 1.57
N ASN A 46 -5.89 -19.51 1.99
CA ASN A 46 -5.38 -18.30 1.36
C ASN A 46 -3.92 -18.07 1.77
N PHE A 47 -3.11 -17.54 0.87
CA PHE A 47 -1.77 -17.04 1.19
C PHE A 47 -1.81 -16.10 2.40
N SER A 48 -0.92 -16.30 3.37
CA SER A 48 -0.81 -15.48 4.57
C SER A 48 0.64 -15.41 5.05
N TYR A 49 1.08 -14.23 5.45
CA TYR A 49 2.39 -13.98 6.03
C TYR A 49 2.25 -13.01 7.22
N ASP A 50 3.21 -13.02 8.14
CA ASP A 50 3.16 -12.21 9.36
C ASP A 50 3.70 -10.79 9.16
N ILE A 51 4.97 -10.72 8.77
CA ILE A 51 5.70 -9.47 8.59
C ILE A 51 6.57 -9.56 7.34
N GLY A 52 6.78 -8.40 6.70
CA GLY A 52 7.69 -8.25 5.58
C GLY A 52 8.69 -7.12 5.80
N TRP A 53 9.87 -7.23 5.19
CA TRP A 53 10.91 -6.21 5.23
C TRP A 53 11.56 -6.04 3.86
N VAL A 54 11.74 -4.79 3.44
CA VAL A 54 12.50 -4.44 2.23
C VAL A 54 13.89 -3.96 2.65
N ASP A 55 14.92 -4.65 2.18
CA ASP A 55 16.30 -4.20 2.28
C ASP A 55 16.72 -3.58 0.92
N PRO A 56 16.88 -2.24 0.85
CA PRO A 56 17.24 -1.56 -0.38
C PRO A 56 18.70 -1.81 -0.80
N GLY A 57 19.60 -2.23 0.09
CA GLY A 57 21.01 -2.47 -0.25
C GLY A 57 21.17 -3.61 -1.28
N PRO A 58 20.75 -4.84 -0.95
CA PRO A 58 20.81 -5.99 -1.85
C PRO A 58 19.57 -6.12 -2.76
N HIS A 59 18.62 -5.18 -2.73
CA HIS A 59 17.35 -5.24 -3.48
C HIS A 59 16.54 -6.51 -3.15
N ARG A 60 16.22 -6.66 -1.86
CA ARG A 60 15.56 -7.85 -1.34
C ARG A 60 14.30 -7.49 -0.58
N TYR A 61 13.25 -8.27 -0.81
CA TYR A 61 12.07 -8.29 0.03
C TYR A 61 11.98 -9.64 0.73
N TYR A 62 11.87 -9.62 2.05
CA TYR A 62 11.78 -10.80 2.90
C TYR A 62 10.39 -10.85 3.52
N LEU A 63 9.76 -12.03 3.59
CA LEU A 63 8.48 -12.20 4.28
C LEU A 63 8.43 -13.53 5.04
N ALA A 64 7.83 -13.49 6.23
CA ALA A 64 7.59 -14.69 7.05
C ALA A 64 6.29 -15.39 6.62
N ASP A 65 6.39 -16.36 5.72
CA ASP A 65 5.28 -17.08 5.12
C ASP A 65 4.72 -18.15 6.09
N ARG A 66 3.46 -18.00 6.50
CA ARG A 66 2.78 -18.94 7.39
C ARG A 66 2.37 -20.24 6.70
N THR A 67 2.27 -20.24 5.37
CA THR A 67 1.82 -21.38 4.57
C THR A 67 2.90 -22.45 4.46
N ASN A 68 4.16 -22.03 4.31
CA ASN A 68 5.32 -22.93 4.25
C ASN A 68 6.20 -22.89 5.51
N LYS A 69 5.82 -22.06 6.50
CA LYS A 69 6.55 -21.80 7.74
C LYS A 69 7.97 -21.29 7.48
N GLY A 70 8.21 -20.52 6.43
CA GLY A 70 9.54 -20.12 6.00
C GLY A 70 9.73 -18.62 5.85
N ILE A 71 10.99 -18.21 5.63
CA ILE A 71 11.32 -16.85 5.22
C ILE A 71 11.57 -16.83 3.71
N ASP A 72 10.61 -16.35 2.95
CA ASP A 72 10.72 -16.23 1.50
C ASP A 72 11.38 -14.92 1.10
N THR A 73 12.26 -15.02 0.11
CA THR A 73 13.03 -13.89 -0.40
C THR A 73 12.69 -13.60 -1.85
N ILE A 74 12.42 -12.34 -2.15
CA ILE A 74 12.13 -11.82 -3.50
C ILE A 74 13.23 -10.83 -3.89
N ASP A 75 13.64 -10.87 -5.15
CA ASP A 75 14.42 -9.81 -5.79
C ASP A 75 13.51 -8.64 -6.20
N THR A 76 13.72 -7.46 -5.64
CA THR A 76 12.87 -6.28 -5.92
C THR A 76 13.23 -5.56 -7.21
N THR A 77 14.37 -5.87 -7.82
CA THR A 77 14.75 -5.33 -9.14
C THR A 77 14.07 -6.10 -10.25
N THR A 78 14.01 -7.44 -10.13
CA THR A 78 13.43 -8.30 -11.17
C THR A 78 12.03 -8.83 -10.85
N ASN A 79 11.52 -8.59 -9.63
CA ASN A 79 10.27 -9.16 -9.12
C ASN A 79 10.22 -10.70 -9.14
N ASN A 80 11.36 -11.34 -8.90
CA ASN A 80 11.46 -12.80 -8.92
C ASN A 80 11.58 -13.35 -7.51
N TYR A 81 10.86 -14.42 -7.22
CA TYR A 81 11.16 -15.26 -6.06
C TYR A 81 12.57 -15.85 -6.19
N LEU A 82 13.31 -15.84 -5.09
CA LEU A 82 14.69 -16.35 -5.04
C LEU A 82 14.76 -17.70 -4.33
N LYS A 83 14.39 -17.71 -3.05
CA LYS A 83 14.45 -18.90 -2.18
C LYS A 83 13.77 -18.66 -0.83
N THR A 84 13.49 -19.76 -0.15
CA THR A 84 13.18 -19.81 1.28
C THR A 84 14.50 -19.97 2.05
N LEU A 85 14.81 -19.05 2.95
CA LEU A 85 16.09 -19.02 3.68
C LEU A 85 16.13 -19.97 4.88
N ALA A 86 14.99 -20.16 5.53
CA ALA A 86 14.85 -21.01 6.69
C ALA A 86 13.42 -21.52 6.76
N ALA A 87 13.24 -22.76 7.20
CA ALA A 87 11.96 -23.24 7.71
C ALA A 87 11.95 -22.99 9.23
N GLY A 88 11.06 -22.14 9.69
CA GLY A 88 10.80 -21.94 11.09
C GLY A 88 9.95 -23.04 11.71
N GLN A 89 10.14 -23.21 13.01
CA GLN A 89 9.41 -24.17 13.85
C GLN A 89 8.11 -23.58 14.42
N PHE A 90 7.56 -22.55 13.78
CA PHE A 90 6.38 -21.82 14.26
C PHE A 90 5.09 -22.61 14.04
#